data_AF-A0A6J4TQA2-F1
#
_entry.id   AF-A0A6J4TQA2-F1
#
_cell.length_a   1.000
_cell.length_b   1.000
_cell.length_c   1.000
_cell.angle_alpha   90.00
_cell.angle_beta   90.00
_cell.angle_gamma   90.00
#
_symmetry.space_group_name_H-M   'P 1'
#
loop_
_entity.id
_entity.type
_entity.pdbx_description
1 polymer ?
#
loop_
_entity_poly.entity_id
_entity_poly.type
_entity_poly.pdbx_seq_one_letter_code
_entity_poly.pdbx_strand_id
1 'polypeptide(L)'
;MKLVLLIILANSTLSLLAQVPDIVKTEGIKTSLHKKNIGELFFTTKRIPTGDVNEKDFVSSYTLTNKSNLFFIAFMGNSLTNYLHQIEPGISADSLVKVGNYQFAFLVDGKQVYKSNLFPGAPYAKIQDTATTINRPFIDNENGSGSWSESFWNRFISNGGDSALTDGKHVLRMEIRPYLKLDSVKTGDLIAAGEVDLNVQRNVKIDISKVSLS
;
A
#
# COMPACT_ATOMS: atom_id res chain seq x y z
N MET A 1 56.28 36.35 -10.10
CA MET A 1 54.82 36.20 -10.37
C MET A 1 54.55 34.71 -10.50
N LYS A 2 53.93 34.08 -9.49
CA LYS A 2 52.48 33.75 -9.45
C LYS A 2 52.09 32.92 -10.69
N LEU A 3 51.58 31.69 -10.61
CA LEU A 3 50.60 31.20 -9.65
C LEU A 3 50.51 29.67 -9.73
N VAL A 4 50.63 29.04 -8.56
CA VAL A 4 50.10 27.74 -8.11
C VAL A 4 49.26 26.94 -9.12
N LEU A 5 49.78 25.76 -9.49
CA LEU A 5 49.00 24.69 -10.13
C LEU A 5 48.07 24.07 -9.06
N LEU A 6 46.81 24.51 -9.05
CA LEU A 6 45.81 24.06 -8.08
C LEU A 6 45.28 22.67 -8.49
N ILE A 7 45.78 21.62 -7.84
CA ILE A 7 45.20 20.27 -7.89
C ILE A 7 43.90 20.32 -7.07
N ILE A 8 42.75 20.41 -7.73
CA ILE A 8 41.45 20.24 -7.08
C ILE A 8 41.23 18.72 -6.94
N LEU A 9 41.65 18.16 -5.81
CA LEU A 9 41.13 16.87 -5.34
C LEU A 9 39.66 17.10 -4.97
N ALA A 10 38.75 16.70 -5.86
CA ALA A 10 37.34 16.56 -5.54
C ALA A 10 37.18 15.39 -4.56
N ASN A 11 37.32 15.67 -3.27
CA ASN A 11 36.90 14.78 -2.19
C ASN A 11 35.38 14.63 -2.24
N SER A 12 34.92 13.78 -3.14
CA SER A 12 33.57 13.24 -3.14
C SER A 12 33.53 12.21 -2.03
N THR A 13 33.31 12.65 -0.78
CA THR A 13 32.90 11.71 0.26
C THR A 13 31.51 11.23 -0.14
N LEU A 14 31.45 10.15 -0.93
CA LEU A 14 30.28 9.28 -0.90
C LEU A 14 30.20 8.80 0.54
N SER A 15 29.38 9.47 1.35
CA SER A 15 28.79 8.83 2.50
C SER A 15 28.04 7.62 1.94
N LEU A 16 28.69 6.44 1.92
CA LEU A 16 27.94 5.20 1.99
C LEU A 16 27.07 5.37 3.23
N LEU A 17 25.80 5.71 3.05
CA LEU A 17 24.82 5.50 4.10
C LEU A 17 24.93 4.02 4.39
N ALA A 18 25.57 3.67 5.51
CA ALA A 18 25.57 2.32 6.01
C ALA A 18 24.10 1.93 6.10
N GLN A 19 23.67 1.02 5.23
CA GLN A 19 22.29 0.53 5.27
C GLN A 19 22.10 -0.05 6.67
N VAL A 20 21.08 0.45 7.38
CA VAL A 20 20.71 -0.11 8.67
C VAL A 20 20.45 -1.59 8.44
N PRO A 21 21.21 -2.49 9.07
CA PRO A 21 21.07 -3.91 8.82
C PRO A 21 19.68 -4.38 9.25
N ASP A 22 19.14 -5.35 8.54
CA ASP A 22 17.87 -5.98 8.92
C ASP A 22 17.99 -6.63 10.30
N ILE A 23 16.97 -6.43 11.14
CA ILE A 23 16.91 -6.98 12.50
C ILE A 23 16.10 -8.30 12.54
N VAL A 24 15.28 -8.56 11.53
CA VAL A 24 14.54 -9.81 11.37
C VAL A 24 14.74 -10.41 9.97
N LYS A 25 14.67 -11.74 9.90
CA LYS A 25 14.76 -12.47 8.63
C LYS A 25 13.39 -12.47 7.93
N THR A 26 13.36 -11.99 6.70
CA THR A 26 12.15 -11.99 5.87
C THR A 26 11.93 -13.32 5.16
N GLU A 27 10.72 -13.51 4.60
CA GLU A 27 10.44 -14.58 3.64
C GLU A 27 11.23 -14.43 2.33
N GLY A 28 11.82 -13.26 2.09
CA GLY A 28 12.58 -12.94 0.89
C GLY A 28 11.70 -12.68 -0.33
N ILE A 29 12.37 -12.42 -1.45
CA ILE A 29 11.75 -12.20 -2.77
C ILE A 29 11.84 -13.54 -3.52
N LYS A 30 10.72 -14.25 -3.62
CA LYS A 30 10.69 -15.66 -4.09
C LYS A 30 10.39 -15.82 -5.58
N THR A 31 9.73 -14.85 -6.20
CA THR A 31 9.24 -14.97 -7.59
C THR A 31 9.84 -13.89 -8.48
N SER A 32 9.94 -14.18 -9.78
CA SER A 32 10.34 -13.18 -10.79
C SER A 32 9.37 -12.00 -10.84
N LEU A 33 8.07 -12.27 -10.64
CA LEU A 33 7.04 -11.25 -10.56
C LEU A 33 7.31 -10.28 -9.42
N HIS A 34 7.61 -10.78 -8.22
CA HIS A 34 7.95 -9.95 -7.08
C HIS A 34 9.23 -9.15 -7.36
N LYS A 35 10.29 -9.81 -7.83
CA LYS A 35 11.57 -9.16 -8.12
C LYS A 35 11.45 -7.99 -9.10
N LYS A 36 10.61 -8.12 -10.13
CA LYS A 36 10.38 -7.08 -11.15
C LYS A 36 9.59 -5.89 -10.62
N ASN A 37 8.77 -6.09 -9.59
CA ASN A 37 7.76 -5.14 -9.16
C ASN A 37 7.91 -4.70 -7.70
N ILE A 38 9.13 -4.77 -7.14
CA ILE A 38 9.39 -4.27 -5.78
C ILE A 38 9.03 -2.77 -5.73
N GLY A 39 8.21 -2.39 -4.75
CA GLY A 39 7.71 -1.01 -4.60
C GLY A 39 6.39 -0.76 -5.31
N GLU A 40 5.86 -1.74 -6.02
CA GLU A 40 4.62 -1.60 -6.77
C GLU A 40 3.44 -2.27 -6.07
N LEU A 41 2.26 -1.72 -6.30
CA LEU A 41 0.97 -2.26 -5.90
C LEU A 41 0.08 -2.43 -7.13
N PHE A 42 -0.60 -3.56 -7.20
CA PHE A 42 -1.54 -3.89 -8.26
C PHE A 42 -2.91 -4.22 -7.69
N PHE A 43 -3.93 -4.04 -8.53
CA PHE A 43 -5.31 -4.36 -8.19
C PHE A 43 -5.75 -5.64 -8.91
N THR A 44 -6.63 -6.41 -8.27
CA THR A 44 -7.28 -7.58 -8.86
C THR A 44 -8.77 -7.57 -8.53
N THR A 45 -9.57 -8.31 -9.30
CA THR A 45 -11.04 -8.36 -9.14
C THR A 45 -11.51 -9.59 -8.35
N LYS A 46 -10.58 -10.45 -7.94
CA LYS A 46 -10.83 -11.66 -7.17
C LYS A 46 -9.66 -11.98 -6.27
N ARG A 47 -9.92 -12.78 -5.24
CA ARG A 47 -8.89 -13.35 -4.39
C ARG A 47 -8.04 -14.34 -5.18
N ILE A 48 -6.72 -14.17 -5.13
CA ILE A 48 -5.75 -15.07 -5.74
C ILE A 48 -4.66 -15.33 -4.69
N PRO A 49 -4.32 -16.59 -4.36
CA PRO A 49 -3.21 -16.87 -3.46
C PRO A 49 -1.91 -16.26 -3.99
N THR A 50 -1.08 -15.67 -3.13
CA THR A 50 0.14 -14.94 -3.54
C THR A 50 1.09 -15.77 -4.42
N GLY A 51 1.15 -17.09 -4.23
CA GLY A 51 1.98 -17.98 -5.06
C GLY A 51 1.47 -18.18 -6.48
N ASP A 52 0.18 -17.93 -6.73
CA ASP A 52 -0.49 -18.18 -8.01
C ASP A 52 -0.71 -16.90 -8.84
N VAL A 53 -0.47 -15.73 -8.22
CA VAL A 53 -0.61 -14.43 -8.88
C VAL A 53 0.38 -14.30 -10.03
N ASN A 54 -0.11 -13.82 -11.17
CA ASN A 54 0.70 -13.51 -12.34
C ASN A 54 0.23 -12.20 -13.01
N GLU A 55 1.01 -11.67 -13.95
CA GLU A 55 0.77 -10.33 -14.52
C GLU A 55 -0.61 -10.18 -15.18
N LYS A 56 -1.19 -11.26 -15.73
CA LYS A 56 -2.50 -11.20 -16.40
C LYS A 56 -3.69 -11.04 -15.44
N ASP A 57 -3.45 -11.26 -14.14
CA ASP A 57 -4.47 -11.12 -13.11
C ASP A 57 -4.66 -9.67 -12.69
N PHE A 58 -3.69 -8.80 -13.00
CA PHE A 58 -3.73 -7.39 -12.64
C PHE A 58 -4.66 -6.62 -13.57
N VAL A 59 -5.40 -5.70 -12.97
CA VAL A 59 -6.25 -4.77 -13.72
C VAL A 59 -5.71 -3.36 -13.64
N SER A 60 -5.52 -2.73 -14.79
CA SER A 60 -5.22 -1.30 -14.90
C SER A 60 -6.49 -0.45 -14.98
N SER A 61 -7.61 -1.04 -15.40
CA SER A 61 -8.91 -0.39 -15.45
C SER A 61 -10.03 -1.32 -14.97
N TYR A 62 -11.01 -0.80 -14.22
CA TYR A 62 -12.09 -1.59 -13.65
C TYR A 62 -13.40 -0.81 -13.50
N THR A 63 -14.53 -1.46 -13.81
CA THR A 63 -15.86 -0.90 -13.52
C THR A 63 -16.25 -1.24 -12.08
N LEU A 64 -16.33 -0.22 -11.22
CA LEU A 64 -16.68 -0.38 -9.82
C LEU A 64 -18.19 -0.15 -9.61
N THR A 65 -18.90 -1.21 -9.27
CA THR A 65 -20.34 -1.22 -8.96
C THR A 65 -20.57 -1.60 -7.50
N ASN A 66 -21.82 -1.51 -7.02
CA ASN A 66 -22.19 -2.00 -5.68
C ASN A 66 -22.05 -3.53 -5.50
N LYS A 67 -21.81 -4.29 -6.58
CA LYS A 67 -21.59 -5.74 -6.55
C LYS A 67 -20.15 -6.13 -6.91
N SER A 68 -19.30 -5.14 -7.16
CA SER A 68 -17.92 -5.36 -7.58
C SER A 68 -17.05 -5.73 -6.38
N ASN A 69 -16.07 -6.60 -6.61
CA ASN A 69 -14.99 -6.84 -5.65
C ASN A 69 -13.74 -6.09 -6.09
N LEU A 70 -12.90 -5.75 -5.11
CA LEU A 70 -11.64 -5.07 -5.35
C LEU A 70 -10.63 -5.55 -4.32
N PHE A 71 -9.51 -6.06 -4.80
CA PHE A 71 -8.40 -6.54 -4.00
C PHE A 71 -7.14 -5.82 -4.45
N PHE A 72 -6.11 -5.89 -3.61
CA PHE A 72 -4.79 -5.39 -3.96
C PHE A 72 -3.71 -6.39 -3.57
N ILE A 73 -2.59 -6.32 -4.28
CA ILE A 73 -1.33 -6.95 -3.94
C ILE A 73 -0.21 -5.92 -3.99
N ALA A 74 0.57 -5.80 -2.92
CA ALA A 74 1.74 -4.94 -2.83
C ALA A 74 3.00 -5.78 -2.68
N PHE A 75 4.00 -5.54 -3.51
CA PHE A 75 5.28 -6.23 -3.50
C PHE A 75 6.34 -5.37 -2.81
N MET A 76 6.77 -5.79 -1.62
CA MET A 76 7.66 -5.00 -0.78
C MET A 76 9.10 -5.47 -0.92
N GLY A 77 10.07 -4.57 -0.74
CA GLY A 77 11.49 -4.92 -0.75
C GLY A 77 11.96 -5.59 0.55
N ASN A 78 11.24 -5.35 1.64
CA ASN A 78 11.56 -5.84 2.97
C ASN A 78 10.29 -6.11 3.79
N SER A 79 10.44 -6.58 5.04
CA SER A 79 9.34 -6.72 5.98
C SER A 79 9.05 -5.41 6.72
N LEU A 80 7.83 -5.27 7.24
CA LEU A 80 7.43 -4.07 7.98
C LEU A 80 8.34 -3.82 9.18
N THR A 81 8.70 -4.85 9.94
CA THR A 81 9.58 -4.68 11.10
C THR A 81 10.94 -4.12 10.71
N ASN A 82 11.52 -4.55 9.59
CA ASN A 82 12.78 -3.98 9.09
C ASN A 82 12.60 -2.54 8.59
N TYR A 83 11.49 -2.22 7.92
CA TYR A 83 11.18 -0.82 7.58
C TYR A 83 11.01 0.08 8.81
N LEU A 84 10.39 -0.42 9.88
CA LEU A 84 10.26 0.31 11.14
C LEU A 84 11.63 0.50 11.82
N HIS A 85 12.50 -0.51 11.75
CA HIS A 85 13.87 -0.44 12.26
C HIS A 85 14.71 0.62 11.54
N GLN A 86 14.46 0.86 10.24
CA GLN A 86 15.12 1.95 9.51
C GLN A 86 14.72 3.35 10.03
N ILE A 87 13.50 3.51 10.54
CA ILE A 87 13.04 4.78 11.13
C ILE A 87 13.68 5.00 12.51
N GLU A 88 13.80 3.94 13.32
CA GLU A 88 14.35 4.00 14.67
C GLU A 88 15.19 2.76 15.00
N PRO A 89 16.49 2.75 14.62
CA PRO A 89 17.35 1.57 14.77
C PRO A 89 17.62 1.16 16.23
N GLY A 90 17.37 2.05 17.20
CA GLY A 90 17.60 1.78 18.62
C GLY A 90 16.55 0.88 19.29
N ILE A 91 15.44 0.57 18.61
CA ILE A 91 14.33 -0.21 19.17
C ILE A 91 14.38 -1.67 18.70
N SER A 92 14.16 -2.60 19.61
CA SER A 92 14.07 -4.04 19.30
C SER A 92 12.86 -4.39 18.44
N ALA A 93 12.94 -5.45 17.65
CA ALA A 93 11.83 -5.96 16.84
C ALA A 93 10.52 -6.11 17.64
N ASP A 94 10.58 -6.77 18.81
CA ASP A 94 9.43 -6.98 19.70
C ASP A 94 8.78 -5.68 20.19
N SER A 95 9.55 -4.59 20.29
CA SER A 95 9.05 -3.28 20.66
C SER A 95 8.50 -2.53 19.46
N LEU A 96 9.17 -2.61 18.30
CA LEU A 96 8.73 -1.98 17.05
C LEU A 96 7.31 -2.41 16.66
N VAL A 97 7.00 -3.72 16.72
CA VAL A 97 5.66 -4.24 16.34
C VAL A 97 4.53 -3.77 17.27
N LYS A 98 4.86 -3.26 18.47
CA LYS A 98 3.87 -2.72 19.44
C LYS A 98 3.58 -1.24 19.23
N VAL A 99 4.54 -0.50 18.66
CA VAL A 99 4.46 0.95 18.50
C VAL A 99 4.42 1.38 17.03
N GLY A 100 4.59 0.45 16.09
CA GLY A 100 4.59 0.75 14.66
C GLY A 100 3.71 -0.19 13.85
N ASN A 101 3.31 0.28 12.68
CA ASN A 101 2.55 -0.47 11.70
C ASN A 101 2.57 0.23 10.33
N TYR A 102 1.70 -0.19 9.41
CA TYR A 102 1.46 0.49 8.14
C TYR A 102 0.62 1.76 8.30
N GLN A 103 1.01 2.81 7.58
CA GLN A 103 0.18 3.94 7.24
C GLN A 103 -0.25 3.77 5.78
N PHE A 104 -1.56 3.92 5.56
CA PHE A 104 -2.16 3.83 4.23
C PHE A 104 -2.75 5.17 3.83
N ALA A 105 -2.62 5.53 2.56
CA ALA A 105 -3.28 6.68 1.97
C ALA A 105 -4.00 6.29 0.68
N PHE A 106 -5.18 6.86 0.49
CA PHE A 106 -5.89 6.86 -0.79
C PHE A 106 -5.90 8.26 -1.38
N LEU A 107 -5.53 8.34 -2.64
CA LEU A 107 -5.70 9.52 -3.47
C LEU A 107 -6.72 9.20 -4.57
N VAL A 108 -7.60 10.16 -4.85
CA VAL A 108 -8.53 10.09 -5.98
C VAL A 108 -8.22 11.28 -6.88
N ASP A 109 -7.96 11.01 -8.15
CA ASP A 109 -7.60 12.02 -9.16
C ASP A 109 -6.41 12.89 -8.71
N GLY A 110 -5.40 12.26 -8.10
CA GLY A 110 -4.18 12.90 -7.60
C GLY A 110 -4.34 13.65 -6.27
N LYS A 111 -5.54 13.76 -5.70
CA LYS A 111 -5.77 14.41 -4.41
C LYS A 111 -5.85 13.40 -3.28
N GLN A 112 -5.05 13.56 -2.21
CA GLN A 112 -5.20 12.74 -1.01
C GLN A 112 -6.57 12.95 -0.36
N VAL A 113 -7.39 11.90 -0.34
CA VAL A 113 -8.73 11.92 0.23
C VAL A 113 -8.71 11.39 1.65
N TYR A 114 -7.97 10.30 1.88
CA TYR A 114 -7.94 9.64 3.18
C TYR A 114 -6.56 9.11 3.51
N LYS A 115 -6.16 9.24 4.77
CA LYS A 115 -4.92 8.70 5.30
C LYS A 115 -5.16 8.19 6.71
N SER A 116 -4.68 6.98 7.01
CA SER A 116 -4.90 6.37 8.32
C SER A 116 -3.75 5.45 8.70
N ASN A 117 -3.42 5.47 9.99
CA ASN A 117 -2.49 4.56 10.61
C ASN A 117 -3.23 3.30 11.03
N LEU A 118 -2.75 2.13 10.60
CA LEU A 118 -3.31 0.87 11.06
C LEU A 118 -2.86 0.62 12.51
N PHE A 119 -3.79 0.49 13.44
CA PHE A 119 -3.44 0.26 14.84
C PHE A 119 -2.62 -1.03 15.01
N PRO A 120 -1.65 -1.07 15.94
CA PRO A 120 -0.91 -2.28 16.28
C PRO A 120 -1.84 -3.44 16.65
N GLY A 121 -1.42 -4.67 16.35
CA GLY A 121 -2.20 -5.89 16.61
C GLY A 121 -2.80 -6.53 15.36
N ALA A 122 -2.88 -5.81 14.24
CA ALA A 122 -3.16 -6.37 12.93
C ALA A 122 -2.27 -5.71 11.87
N PRO A 123 -1.46 -6.46 11.09
CA PRO A 123 -1.24 -7.90 11.20
C PRO A 123 -0.40 -8.28 12.44
N TYR A 124 -0.41 -9.57 12.81
CA TYR A 124 0.39 -10.08 13.94
C TYR A 124 1.90 -9.90 13.71
N ALA A 125 2.67 -9.81 14.80
CA ALA A 125 4.13 -9.61 14.77
C ALA A 125 4.84 -10.55 13.78
N LYS A 126 4.55 -11.86 13.82
CA LYS A 126 5.12 -12.84 12.88
C LYS A 126 4.97 -12.43 11.41
N ILE A 127 3.81 -11.88 11.03
CA ILE A 127 3.56 -11.42 9.67
C ILE A 127 4.33 -10.11 9.40
N GLN A 128 4.37 -9.19 10.36
CA GLN A 128 5.16 -7.95 10.22
C GLN A 128 6.65 -8.23 10.06
N ASP A 129 7.16 -9.28 10.72
CA ASP A 129 8.57 -9.65 10.70
C ASP A 129 8.98 -10.31 9.39
N THR A 130 8.10 -11.11 8.78
CA THR A 130 8.49 -11.97 7.66
C THR A 130 7.93 -11.56 6.32
N ALA A 131 6.72 -10.99 6.26
CA ALA A 131 6.02 -10.79 5.00
C ALA A 131 6.70 -9.73 4.13
N THR A 132 6.94 -10.08 2.87
CA THR A 132 7.44 -9.19 1.81
C THR A 132 6.38 -8.94 0.74
N THR A 133 5.14 -9.37 0.98
CA THR A 133 3.98 -9.12 0.13
C THR A 133 2.73 -8.92 0.99
N ILE A 134 1.88 -7.97 0.61
CA ILE A 134 0.54 -7.80 1.19
C ILE A 134 -0.46 -8.14 0.10
N ASN A 135 -1.40 -9.05 0.36
CA ASN A 135 -2.44 -9.44 -0.59
C ASN A 135 -3.77 -9.52 0.15
N ARG A 136 -4.67 -8.55 -0.08
CA ARG A 136 -5.83 -8.31 0.77
C ARG A 136 -7.01 -7.70 -0.01
N PRO A 137 -8.26 -7.93 0.46
CA PRO A 137 -9.44 -7.27 -0.10
C PRO A 137 -9.59 -5.83 0.40
N PHE A 138 -10.07 -4.94 -0.46
CA PHE A 138 -10.84 -3.75 -0.05
C PHE A 138 -12.33 -4.06 -0.01
N ILE A 139 -12.82 -4.79 -1.01
CA ILE A 139 -14.21 -5.21 -1.16
C ILE A 139 -14.20 -6.70 -1.54
N ASP A 140 -14.86 -7.54 -0.75
CA ASP A 140 -15.04 -8.98 -0.99
C ASP A 140 -16.50 -9.32 -0.65
N ASN A 141 -17.39 -9.19 -1.64
CA ASN A 141 -18.83 -9.40 -1.43
C ASN A 141 -19.19 -10.88 -1.27
N GLU A 142 -18.31 -11.81 -1.63
CA GLU A 142 -18.56 -13.25 -1.46
C GLU A 142 -18.00 -13.79 -0.14
N ASN A 143 -16.80 -13.36 0.27
CA ASN A 143 -16.06 -13.94 1.40
C ASN A 143 -15.53 -12.89 2.37
N GLY A 144 -16.13 -11.69 2.38
CA GLY A 144 -15.77 -10.60 3.28
C GLY A 144 -15.84 -11.03 4.74
N SER A 145 -14.80 -10.67 5.51
CA SER A 145 -14.66 -11.09 6.91
C SER A 145 -14.46 -9.93 7.87
N GLY A 146 -14.60 -8.69 7.38
CA GLY A 146 -14.34 -7.49 8.18
C GLY A 146 -12.86 -7.34 8.51
N SER A 147 -11.98 -7.78 7.60
CA SER A 147 -10.53 -7.65 7.78
C SER A 147 -10.11 -6.18 7.93
N TRP A 148 -8.89 -5.94 8.41
CA TRP A 148 -8.39 -4.58 8.61
C TRP A 148 -8.36 -3.76 7.32
N SER A 149 -8.19 -4.40 6.16
CA SER A 149 -8.14 -3.75 4.85
C SER A 149 -9.54 -3.38 4.35
N GLU A 150 -10.54 -4.24 4.55
CA GLU A 150 -11.96 -3.91 4.31
C GLU A 150 -12.41 -2.78 5.25
N SER A 151 -12.01 -2.85 6.52
CA SER A 151 -12.28 -1.80 7.50
C SER A 151 -11.62 -0.46 7.11
N PHE A 152 -10.41 -0.50 6.54
CA PHE A 152 -9.74 0.68 6.01
C PHE A 152 -10.48 1.27 4.80
N TRP A 153 -10.93 0.44 3.86
CA TRP A 153 -11.76 0.84 2.73
C TRP A 153 -13.06 1.50 3.18
N ASN A 154 -13.79 0.86 4.10
CA ASN A 154 -15.05 1.39 4.63
C ASN A 154 -14.85 2.76 5.30
N ARG A 155 -13.78 2.92 6.09
CA ARG A 155 -13.44 4.23 6.67
C ARG A 155 -13.10 5.26 5.59
N PHE A 156 -12.37 4.88 4.55
CA PHE A 156 -12.11 5.76 3.41
C PHE A 156 -13.42 6.25 2.78
N ILE A 157 -14.35 5.34 2.47
CA ILE A 157 -15.66 5.69 1.89
C ILE A 157 -16.39 6.67 2.80
N SER A 158 -16.48 6.39 4.11
CA SER A 158 -17.15 7.27 5.09
C SER A 158 -16.46 8.61 5.33
N ASN A 159 -15.16 8.74 5.05
CA ASN A 159 -14.37 9.95 5.33
C ASN A 159 -13.97 10.69 4.04
N GLY A 160 -14.89 10.77 3.08
CA GLY A 160 -14.74 11.55 1.85
C GLY A 160 -14.51 10.72 0.59
N GLY A 161 -14.26 9.41 0.71
CA GLY A 161 -14.14 8.51 -0.42
C GLY A 161 -15.43 8.42 -1.23
N ASP A 162 -16.60 8.46 -0.59
CA ASP A 162 -17.89 8.47 -1.29
C ASP A 162 -18.09 9.76 -2.13
N SER A 163 -17.71 10.92 -1.58
CA SER A 163 -17.80 12.20 -2.28
C SER A 163 -16.74 12.35 -3.39
N ALA A 164 -15.61 11.66 -3.27
CA ALA A 164 -14.54 11.70 -4.26
C ALA A 164 -14.75 10.70 -5.42
N LEU A 165 -15.30 9.52 -5.14
CA LEU A 165 -15.59 8.48 -6.13
C LEU A 165 -17.05 8.55 -6.58
N THR A 166 -17.41 9.65 -7.22
CA THR A 166 -18.73 9.81 -7.87
C THR A 166 -18.88 8.88 -9.08
N ASP A 167 -20.10 8.73 -9.61
CA ASP A 167 -20.26 7.99 -10.87
C ASP A 167 -19.45 8.64 -12.01
N GLY A 168 -18.67 7.85 -12.73
CA GLY A 168 -17.79 8.34 -13.79
C GLY A 168 -16.36 7.78 -13.70
N LYS A 169 -15.45 8.41 -14.44
CA LYS A 169 -14.05 8.01 -14.51
C LYS A 169 -13.23 8.68 -13.41
N HIS A 170 -12.45 7.88 -12.69
CA HIS A 170 -11.55 8.33 -11.63
C HIS A 170 -10.25 7.54 -11.67
N VAL A 171 -9.16 8.11 -11.18
CA VAL A 171 -7.92 7.38 -10.88
C VAL A 171 -7.84 7.18 -9.38
N LEU A 172 -7.84 5.93 -8.93
CA LEU A 172 -7.61 5.57 -7.53
C LEU A 172 -6.14 5.19 -7.35
N ARG A 173 -5.43 5.93 -6.49
CA ARG A 173 -4.06 5.62 -6.06
C ARG A 173 -4.06 5.18 -4.61
N MET A 174 -3.28 4.15 -4.30
CA MET A 174 -2.94 3.78 -2.94
C MET A 174 -1.45 3.95 -2.67
N GLU A 175 -1.12 4.41 -1.47
CA GLU A 175 0.25 4.44 -0.96
C GLU A 175 0.36 3.71 0.38
N ILE A 176 1.48 3.01 0.58
CA ILE A 176 1.82 2.27 1.80
C ILE A 176 3.14 2.80 2.35
N ARG A 177 3.15 3.20 3.62
CA ARG A 177 4.34 3.64 4.35
C ARG A 177 4.44 2.93 5.71
N PRO A 178 5.62 2.79 6.29
CA PRO A 178 5.77 2.40 7.69
C PRO A 178 5.53 3.63 8.58
N TYR A 179 4.96 3.44 9.76
CA TYR A 179 4.89 4.48 10.78
C TYR A 179 5.22 3.94 12.17
N LEU A 180 5.80 4.79 13.01
CA LEU A 180 5.99 4.59 14.44
C LEU A 180 5.19 5.64 15.21
N LYS A 181 4.51 5.23 16.27
CA LYS A 181 3.87 6.08 17.26
C LYS A 181 4.63 5.96 18.58
N LEU A 182 5.58 6.87 18.76
CA LEU A 182 6.25 7.13 20.04
C LEU A 182 5.58 8.38 20.65
N ASP A 183 6.35 9.34 21.12
CA ASP A 183 5.84 10.65 21.54
C ASP A 183 5.13 11.38 20.39
N SER A 184 5.66 11.22 19.17
CA SER A 184 5.07 11.72 17.93
C SER A 184 4.93 10.60 16.89
N VAL A 185 4.14 10.86 15.84
CA VAL A 185 4.05 9.95 14.69
C VAL A 185 5.25 10.24 13.78
N LYS A 186 6.10 9.23 13.58
CA LYS A 186 7.15 9.22 12.57
C LYS A 186 6.71 8.34 11.41
N THR A 187 6.88 8.79 10.17
CA THR A 187 6.61 7.99 8.96
C THR A 187 7.90 7.77 8.21
N GLY A 188 8.13 6.57 7.70
CA GLY A 188 9.26 6.28 6.83
C GLY A 188 8.94 6.47 5.36
N ASP A 189 9.85 5.98 4.52
CA ASP A 189 9.76 6.05 3.07
C ASP A 189 8.58 5.24 2.51
N LEU A 190 8.28 5.47 1.23
CA LEU A 190 7.23 4.75 0.53
C LEU A 190 7.64 3.28 0.38
N ILE A 191 6.83 2.37 0.90
CA ILE A 191 7.03 0.92 0.76
C ILE A 191 6.53 0.47 -0.60
N ALA A 192 5.30 0.85 -0.96
CA ALA A 192 4.69 0.54 -2.24
C ALA A 192 3.59 1.53 -2.60
N ALA A 193 3.35 1.70 -3.90
CA ALA A 193 2.20 2.44 -4.41
C ALA A 193 1.70 1.86 -5.73
N GLY A 194 0.46 2.19 -6.08
CA GLY A 194 -0.16 1.70 -7.30
C GLY A 194 -1.45 2.42 -7.62
N GLU A 195 -1.86 2.36 -8.87
CA GLU A 195 -3.02 3.07 -9.42
C GLU A 195 -3.92 2.13 -10.23
N VAL A 196 -5.21 2.44 -10.25
CA VAL A 196 -6.20 1.80 -11.12
C VAL A 196 -7.19 2.85 -11.62
N ASP A 197 -7.47 2.78 -12.92
CA ASP A 197 -8.54 3.56 -13.54
C ASP A 197 -9.88 2.94 -13.16
N LEU A 198 -10.73 3.70 -12.50
CA LEU A 198 -12.07 3.26 -12.12
C LEU A 198 -13.12 3.93 -13.01
N ASN A 199 -14.06 3.13 -13.49
CA ASN A 199 -15.35 3.60 -13.97
C ASN A 199 -16.41 3.28 -12.91
N VAL A 200 -16.73 4.25 -12.06
CA VAL A 200 -17.65 4.06 -10.94
C VAL A 200 -19.09 4.13 -11.44
N GLN A 201 -19.89 3.14 -11.04
CA GLN A 201 -21.31 3.00 -11.36
C GLN A 201 -22.06 2.49 -10.12
N ARG A 202 -22.24 3.36 -9.13
CA ARG A 202 -22.94 3.06 -7.87
C ARG A 202 -24.43 3.40 -7.93
N ASN A 203 -24.83 4.38 -8.75
CA ASN A 203 -26.25 4.69 -8.92
C ASN A 203 -26.86 3.88 -10.05
N VAL A 204 -27.92 3.14 -9.73
CA VAL A 204 -28.71 2.43 -10.74
C VAL A 204 -29.47 3.46 -11.57
N LYS A 205 -29.15 3.56 -12.87
CA LYS A 205 -29.98 4.30 -13.81
C LYS A 205 -31.24 3.47 -14.11
N ILE A 206 -32.33 3.74 -13.40
CA ILE A 206 -33.61 3.09 -13.66
C ILE A 206 -34.24 3.73 -14.89
N ASP A 207 -34.38 2.93 -15.94
CA ASP A 207 -35.15 3.31 -17.12
C ASP A 207 -36.64 3.06 -16.86
N ILE A 208 -37.34 4.09 -16.39
CA ILE A 208 -38.77 4.02 -16.07
C ILE A 208 -39.64 3.58 -17.26
N SER A 209 -39.17 3.73 -18.50
CA SER A 209 -39.90 3.28 -19.70
C SER A 209 -39.96 1.75 -19.83
N LYS A 210 -39.08 1.03 -19.12
CA LYS A 210 -39.01 -0.43 -19.10
C LYS A 210 -39.65 -1.05 -17.86
N VAL A 211 -40.19 -0.23 -16.95
CA VAL A 211 -40.88 -0.70 -15.75
C VAL A 211 -42.37 -0.85 -16.08
N SER A 212 -42.85 -2.09 -16.13
CA SER A 212 -44.28 -2.41 -16.21
C SER A 212 -44.75 -2.91 -14.84
N LEU A 213 -45.78 -2.27 -14.30
CA LEU A 213 -46.49 -2.77 -13.11
C LEU A 213 -47.60 -3.70 -13.61
N SER A 214 -47.46 -5.00 -13.37
CA SER A 214 -48.50 -6.00 -13.57
C SER A 214 -49.37 -6.16 -12.33
#